data_AF-A0A151BEN6-F1
#
_entry.id   AF-A0A151BEN6-F1
#
_cell.length_a   1.000
_cell.length_b   1.000
_cell.length_c   1.000
_cell.angle_alpha   90.00
_cell.angle_beta   90.00
_cell.angle_gamma   90.00
#
_symmetry.space_group_name_H-M   'P 1'
#
loop_
_entity.id
_entity.type
_entity.pdbx_description
1 polymer ?
#
loop_
_entity_poly.entity_id
_entity_poly.type
_entity_poly.pdbx_seq_one_letter_code
_entity_poly.pdbx_strand_id
1 'polypeptide(L)'
;MKAISVHSSRGGTGKTLLSYNLAAIYASEGKAVSLLDFDFRAPSLSTLFRVEVKRWLNDYLDGDAGAEEVIVDISNRIDVEGRLLVGLANPEMEAMREMARKDRRWQVRALRRMMELKRRLEEMDVDVVVFDTSPGIHYSSVNAVVSSDISLLISTMDVVDLEGARRLIRDIYDAFERRVYIIVNKAIPYQLATREGREELVRRISRYFKYPLLAIIPCYCDLLLKGSRRRPFVLERRDHPFSKVMREIARRLEGL
;
A
#
# COMPACT_ATOMS: atom_id res chain seq x y z
N MET A 1 -3.08 -3.21 16.85
CA MET A 1 -2.93 -3.32 15.39
C MET A 1 -1.94 -2.28 14.86
N LYS A 2 -0.99 -2.65 13.99
CA LYS A 2 -0.06 -1.73 13.30
C LYS A 2 -0.66 -1.28 11.97
N ALA A 3 -0.73 0.01 11.70
CA ALA A 3 -1.30 0.57 10.48
C ALA A 3 -0.22 1.15 9.54
N ILE A 4 -0.21 0.69 8.29
CA ILE A 4 0.79 1.03 7.28
C ILE A 4 0.09 1.59 6.04
N SER A 5 0.38 2.83 5.65
CA SER A 5 -0.09 3.37 4.36
C SER A 5 0.99 3.26 3.31
N VAL A 6 0.65 2.75 2.11
CA VAL A 6 1.54 2.74 0.95
C VAL A 6 1.08 3.83 -0.01
N HIS A 7 1.92 4.85 -0.22
CA HIS A 7 1.56 6.09 -0.89
C HIS A 7 2.64 6.58 -1.86
N SER A 8 2.28 7.40 -2.85
CA SER A 8 3.21 7.91 -3.87
C SER A 8 2.67 9.20 -4.50
N SER A 9 3.56 9.98 -5.11
CA SER A 9 3.15 11.20 -5.82
C SER A 9 2.44 10.92 -7.14
N ARG A 10 2.79 9.81 -7.80
CA ARG A 10 2.30 9.43 -9.13
C ARG A 10 1.76 8.00 -9.18
N GLY A 11 0.92 7.75 -10.18
CA GLY A 11 0.49 6.39 -10.54
C GLY A 11 1.64 5.58 -11.13
N GLY A 12 1.52 4.25 -11.12
CA GLY A 12 2.51 3.38 -11.76
C GLY A 12 3.83 3.17 -11.02
N THR A 13 3.99 3.72 -9.81
CA THR A 13 5.18 3.52 -8.95
C THR A 13 5.27 2.12 -8.32
N GLY A 14 4.19 1.34 -8.37
CA GLY A 14 4.14 -0.05 -7.87
C GLY A 14 3.51 -0.23 -6.49
N LYS A 15 2.82 0.79 -5.94
CA LYS A 15 2.13 0.74 -4.63
C LYS A 15 1.37 -0.57 -4.41
N THR A 16 0.34 -0.84 -5.19
CA THR A 16 -0.51 -2.05 -5.07
C THR A 16 0.29 -3.34 -5.04
N LEU A 17 1.33 -3.46 -5.87
CA LEU A 17 2.19 -4.65 -5.88
C LEU A 17 2.94 -4.78 -4.55
N LEU A 18 3.51 -3.68 -4.04
CA LEU A 18 4.21 -3.67 -2.76
C LEU A 18 3.23 -3.89 -1.59
N SER A 19 2.07 -3.24 -1.58
CA SER A 19 1.00 -3.39 -0.59
C SER A 19 0.55 -4.84 -0.47
N TYR A 20 0.26 -5.47 -1.62
CA TYR A 20 -0.18 -6.87 -1.66
C TYR A 20 0.89 -7.84 -1.17
N ASN A 21 2.12 -7.72 -1.67
CA ASN A 21 3.19 -8.62 -1.28
C ASN A 21 3.61 -8.40 0.18
N LEU A 22 3.56 -7.17 0.71
CA LEU A 22 3.81 -6.89 2.12
C LEU A 22 2.73 -7.55 3.00
N ALA A 23 1.46 -7.39 2.66
CA ALA A 23 0.37 -8.01 3.40
C ALA A 23 0.45 -9.55 3.38
N ALA A 24 0.80 -10.11 2.22
CA ALA A 24 1.01 -11.55 2.06
C ALA A 24 2.18 -12.09 2.90
N ILE A 25 3.27 -11.33 3.05
CA ILE A 25 4.40 -11.74 3.90
C ILE A 25 3.95 -11.84 5.35
N TYR A 26 3.33 -10.80 5.90
CA TYR A 26 2.84 -10.82 7.27
C TYR A 26 1.83 -11.96 7.50
N ALA A 27 0.90 -12.17 6.56
CA ALA A 27 -0.05 -13.28 6.65
C ALA A 27 0.64 -14.65 6.58
N SER A 28 1.68 -14.79 5.75
CA SER A 28 2.48 -16.03 5.69
C SER A 28 3.32 -16.29 6.94
N GLU A 29 3.55 -15.27 7.77
CA GLU A 29 4.24 -15.35 9.05
C GLU A 29 3.26 -15.50 10.23
N GLY A 30 2.02 -15.94 9.95
CA GLY A 30 1.01 -16.27 10.96
C GLY A 30 0.16 -15.10 11.44
N LYS A 31 0.39 -13.86 10.96
CA LYS A 31 -0.37 -12.69 11.39
C LYS A 31 -1.74 -12.60 10.75
N ALA A 32 -2.69 -11.99 11.44
CA ALA A 32 -3.93 -11.51 10.86
C ALA A 32 -3.73 -10.13 10.22
N VAL A 33 -3.94 -10.04 8.92
CA VAL A 33 -3.65 -8.85 8.12
C VAL A 33 -4.89 -8.40 7.38
N SER A 34 -5.14 -7.09 7.36
CA SER A 34 -6.15 -6.47 6.50
C SER A 34 -5.48 -5.63 5.42
N LEU A 35 -5.78 -5.89 4.15
CA LEU A 35 -5.33 -5.09 3.01
C LEU A 35 -6.53 -4.34 2.42
N LEU A 36 -6.48 -3.02 2.46
CA LEU A 36 -7.60 -2.16 2.08
C LEU A 36 -7.28 -1.35 0.83
N ASP A 37 -8.11 -1.48 -0.22
CA ASP A 37 -8.03 -0.69 -1.46
C ASP A 37 -8.63 0.70 -1.21
N PHE A 38 -7.75 1.66 -0.94
CA PHE A 38 -8.07 3.07 -0.79
C PHE A 38 -7.71 3.88 -2.05
N ASP A 39 -7.52 3.20 -3.19
CA ASP A 39 -7.43 3.84 -4.51
C ASP A 39 -8.79 3.89 -5.21
N PHE A 40 -9.69 4.76 -4.75
CA PHE A 40 -11.03 4.91 -5.34
C PHE A 40 -11.04 5.54 -6.75
N ARG A 41 -9.88 5.99 -7.27
CA ARG A 41 -9.77 6.58 -8.62
C ARG A 41 -9.35 5.57 -9.68
N ALA A 42 -8.59 4.56 -9.27
CA ALA A 42 -8.19 3.47 -10.13
C ALA A 42 -8.04 2.17 -9.29
N PRO A 43 -9.15 1.63 -8.73
CA PRO A 43 -9.13 0.40 -7.94
C PRO A 43 -8.46 -0.73 -8.70
N SER A 44 -7.63 -1.50 -8.01
CA SER A 44 -6.81 -2.52 -8.67
C SER A 44 -6.81 -3.85 -7.92
N LEU A 45 -7.10 -3.86 -6.62
CA LEU A 45 -7.14 -5.08 -5.83
C LEU A 45 -8.33 -5.97 -6.21
N SER A 46 -9.48 -5.39 -6.57
CA SER A 46 -10.63 -6.16 -7.06
C SER A 46 -10.31 -6.97 -8.33
N THR A 47 -9.58 -6.34 -9.26
CA THR A 47 -9.11 -7.01 -10.50
C THR A 47 -8.05 -8.08 -10.21
N LEU A 48 -7.18 -7.83 -9.22
CA LEU A 48 -6.14 -8.74 -8.79
C LEU A 48 -6.73 -10.01 -8.15
N PHE A 49 -7.62 -9.84 -7.18
CA PHE A 49 -8.15 -10.93 -6.38
C PHE A 49 -9.25 -11.72 -7.08
N ARG A 50 -10.08 -11.06 -7.90
CA ARG A 50 -11.25 -11.67 -8.57
C ARG A 50 -12.10 -12.46 -7.58
N VAL A 51 -12.41 -11.81 -6.47
CA VAL A 51 -13.34 -12.29 -5.45
C VAL A 51 -14.65 -11.56 -5.65
N GLU A 52 -15.75 -12.29 -5.53
CA GLU A 52 -17.07 -11.65 -5.45
C GLU A 52 -17.20 -11.01 -4.09
N VAL A 53 -17.62 -9.75 -4.07
CA VAL A 53 -17.89 -9.00 -2.84
C VAL A 53 -19.37 -8.63 -2.81
N LYS A 54 -19.95 -8.65 -1.61
CA LYS A 54 -21.35 -8.25 -1.42
C LYS A 54 -21.49 -6.73 -1.45
N ARG A 55 -20.53 -6.05 -0.84
CA ARG A 55 -20.44 -4.59 -0.71
C ARG A 55 -18.99 -4.15 -0.89
N TRP A 56 -18.79 -2.92 -1.31
CA TRP A 56 -17.48 -2.31 -1.52
C TRP A 56 -17.13 -1.39 -0.36
N LEU A 57 -15.85 -1.07 -0.21
CA LEU A 57 -15.41 -0.02 0.72
C LEU A 57 -16.11 1.32 0.45
N ASN A 58 -16.54 1.57 -0.79
CA ASN A 58 -17.40 2.70 -1.15
C ASN A 58 -18.69 2.73 -0.32
N ASP A 59 -19.47 1.63 -0.33
CA ASP A 59 -20.72 1.50 0.43
C ASP A 59 -20.50 1.75 1.93
N TYR A 60 -19.41 1.19 2.47
CA TYR A 60 -19.07 1.37 3.89
C TYR A 60 -18.74 2.84 4.22
N LEU A 61 -18.04 3.55 3.34
CA LEU A 61 -17.73 4.97 3.55
C LEU A 61 -18.97 5.86 3.37
N ASP A 62 -19.91 5.45 2.54
CA ASP A 62 -21.22 6.09 2.37
C ASP A 62 -22.16 5.84 3.56
N GLY A 63 -21.92 4.78 4.33
CA GLY A 63 -22.72 4.38 5.48
C GLY A 63 -23.82 3.38 5.14
N ASP A 64 -23.77 2.80 3.95
CA ASP A 64 -24.76 1.86 3.41
C ASP A 64 -24.41 0.38 3.69
N ALA A 65 -23.28 0.12 4.34
CA ALA A 65 -22.80 -1.21 4.70
C ALA A 65 -22.01 -1.22 6.03
N GLY A 66 -22.08 -2.33 6.75
CA GLY A 66 -21.22 -2.64 7.90
C GLY A 66 -19.81 -3.07 7.48
N ALA A 67 -18.87 -3.12 8.44
CA ALA A 67 -17.49 -3.51 8.16
C ALA A 67 -17.41 -4.98 7.71
N GLU A 68 -18.22 -5.84 8.32
CA GLU A 68 -18.32 -7.27 8.09
C GLU A 68 -18.84 -7.60 6.68
N GLU A 69 -19.54 -6.67 6.04
CA GLU A 69 -20.09 -6.84 4.68
C GLU A 69 -19.06 -6.50 3.59
N VAL A 70 -18.05 -5.70 3.92
CA VAL A 70 -17.04 -5.19 2.98
C VAL A 70 -15.67 -5.83 3.14
N ILE A 71 -15.45 -6.58 4.22
CA ILE A 71 -14.21 -7.31 4.49
C ILE A 71 -14.37 -8.77 4.07
N VAL A 72 -13.49 -9.23 3.19
CA VAL A 72 -13.51 -10.59 2.64
C VAL A 72 -12.25 -11.34 3.05
N ASP A 73 -12.40 -12.53 3.59
CA ASP A 73 -11.27 -13.42 3.89
C ASP A 73 -10.80 -14.16 2.62
N ILE A 74 -9.53 -14.00 2.26
CA ILE A 74 -8.91 -14.67 1.11
C ILE A 74 -7.76 -15.60 1.51
N SER A 75 -7.60 -15.89 2.80
CA SER A 75 -6.48 -16.67 3.35
C SER A 75 -6.33 -18.02 2.65
N ASN A 76 -7.44 -18.75 2.50
CA ASN A 76 -7.47 -20.05 1.82
C ASN A 76 -7.12 -19.96 0.32
N ARG A 77 -7.37 -18.81 -0.33
CA ARG A 77 -7.07 -18.63 -1.77
C ARG A 77 -5.58 -18.45 -2.03
N ILE A 78 -4.84 -17.90 -1.07
CA ILE A 78 -3.41 -17.61 -1.21
C ILE A 78 -2.51 -18.56 -0.41
N ASP A 79 -3.10 -19.47 0.38
CA ASP A 79 -2.43 -20.53 1.13
C ASP A 79 -1.34 -19.94 2.06
N VAL A 80 -1.82 -19.31 3.14
CA VAL A 80 -1.03 -18.65 4.19
C VAL A 80 -1.41 -19.19 5.56
N GLU A 81 -0.47 -19.13 6.52
CA GLU A 81 -0.65 -19.63 7.88
C GLU A 81 -1.55 -18.73 8.75
N GLY A 82 -1.46 -17.42 8.55
CA GLY A 82 -2.28 -16.42 9.24
C GLY A 82 -3.58 -16.11 8.49
N ARG A 83 -4.06 -14.87 8.63
CA ARG A 83 -5.25 -14.39 7.91
C ARG A 83 -4.89 -13.25 6.95
N LEU A 84 -5.45 -13.27 5.75
CA LEU A 84 -5.47 -12.11 4.87
C LEU A 84 -6.92 -11.74 4.55
N LEU A 85 -7.36 -10.67 5.19
CA LEU A 85 -8.63 -10.00 4.98
C LEU A 85 -8.44 -8.88 3.95
N VAL A 86 -9.39 -8.69 3.05
CA VAL A 86 -9.33 -7.63 2.04
C VAL A 86 -10.59 -6.78 2.04
N GLY A 87 -10.41 -5.47 1.96
CA GLY A 87 -11.48 -4.52 1.67
C GLY A 87 -11.24 -3.93 0.28
N LEU A 88 -12.23 -4.04 -0.61
CA LEU A 88 -12.06 -3.71 -2.03
C LEU A 88 -12.87 -2.47 -2.43
N ALA A 89 -12.28 -1.63 -3.28
CA ALA A 89 -12.97 -0.51 -3.89
C ALA A 89 -13.68 -0.94 -5.18
N ASN A 90 -14.84 -0.33 -5.44
CA ASN A 90 -15.68 -0.64 -6.60
C ASN A 90 -14.97 -0.22 -7.90
N PRO A 91 -14.63 -1.16 -8.80
CA PRO A 91 -13.92 -0.87 -10.05
C PRO A 91 -14.83 -0.29 -11.15
N GLU A 92 -16.12 -0.08 -10.90
CA GLU A 92 -17.02 0.52 -11.88
C GLU A 92 -16.75 2.01 -12.08
N MET A 93 -16.82 2.47 -13.34
CA MET A 93 -16.55 3.87 -13.69
C MET A 93 -17.48 4.86 -13.00
N GLU A 94 -18.75 4.48 -12.78
CA GLU A 94 -19.73 5.36 -12.13
C GLU A 94 -19.36 5.57 -10.66
N ALA A 95 -18.98 4.51 -9.95
CA ALA A 95 -18.50 4.61 -8.58
C ALA A 95 -17.27 5.53 -8.49
N MET A 96 -16.29 5.39 -9.40
CA MET A 96 -15.12 6.29 -9.42
C MET A 96 -15.50 7.77 -9.63
N ARG A 97 -16.47 8.03 -10.51
CA ARG A 97 -17.00 9.39 -10.76
C ARG A 97 -17.71 9.94 -9.54
N GLU A 98 -18.50 9.12 -8.86
CA GLU A 98 -19.19 9.49 -7.63
C GLU A 98 -18.18 9.87 -6.54
N MET A 99 -17.17 9.02 -6.31
CA MET A 99 -16.11 9.28 -5.32
C MET A 99 -15.35 10.57 -5.61
N ALA A 100 -15.10 10.88 -6.90
CA ALA A 100 -14.45 12.12 -7.31
C ALA A 100 -15.30 13.39 -7.06
N ARG A 101 -16.62 13.24 -6.95
CA ARG A 101 -17.58 14.34 -6.73
C ARG A 101 -17.95 14.55 -5.26
N LYS A 102 -17.55 13.64 -4.36
CA LYS A 102 -17.89 13.75 -2.93
C LYS A 102 -17.31 15.03 -2.31
N ASP A 103 -18.18 15.74 -1.60
CA ASP A 103 -17.85 17.04 -1.00
C ASP A 103 -16.99 16.92 0.26
N ARG A 104 -16.54 18.07 0.79
CA ARG A 104 -15.71 18.10 2.00
C ARG A 104 -16.43 17.51 3.22
N ARG A 105 -17.74 17.69 3.34
CA ARG A 105 -18.54 17.16 4.46
C ARG A 105 -18.51 15.63 4.44
N TRP A 106 -18.70 15.04 3.26
CA TRP A 106 -18.58 13.62 3.05
C TRP A 106 -17.16 13.13 3.37
N GLN A 107 -16.11 13.81 2.90
CA GLN A 107 -14.72 13.42 3.17
C GLN A 107 -14.38 13.37 4.68
N VAL A 108 -14.93 14.29 5.46
CA VAL A 108 -14.79 14.29 6.94
C VAL A 108 -15.54 13.11 7.56
N ARG A 109 -16.75 12.77 7.07
CA ARG A 109 -17.47 11.56 7.52
C ARG A 109 -16.71 10.29 7.14
N ALA A 110 -16.15 10.24 5.93
CA ALA A 110 -15.35 9.12 5.46
C ALA A 110 -14.11 8.87 6.35
N LEU A 111 -13.45 9.94 6.83
CA LEU A 111 -12.37 9.80 7.82
C LEU A 111 -12.87 9.17 9.12
N ARG A 112 -14.01 9.61 9.65
CA ARG A 112 -14.60 9.02 10.88
C ARG A 112 -14.94 7.55 10.68
N ARG A 113 -15.59 7.21 9.56
CA ARG A 113 -15.91 5.82 9.19
C ARG A 113 -14.66 4.96 9.03
N MET A 114 -13.60 5.51 8.47
CA MET A 114 -12.30 4.83 8.37
C MET A 114 -11.67 4.56 9.75
N MET A 115 -11.74 5.51 10.69
CA MET A 115 -11.29 5.29 12.07
C MET A 115 -12.12 4.21 12.77
N GLU A 116 -13.44 4.20 12.53
CA GLU A 116 -14.33 3.13 13.01
C GLU A 116 -13.97 1.78 12.40
N LEU A 117 -13.63 1.73 11.10
CA LEU A 117 -13.21 0.50 10.42
C LEU A 117 -11.96 -0.07 11.07
N LYS A 118 -10.97 0.78 11.40
CA LYS A 118 -9.77 0.34 12.12
C LYS A 118 -10.13 -0.30 13.46
N ARG A 119 -11.03 0.30 14.23
CA ARG A 119 -11.49 -0.28 15.52
C ARG A 119 -12.19 -1.63 15.30
N ARG A 120 -13.04 -1.74 14.27
CA ARG A 120 -13.66 -3.03 13.92
C ARG A 120 -12.63 -4.08 13.52
N LEU A 121 -11.60 -3.72 12.77
CA LEU A 121 -10.50 -4.64 12.45
C LEU A 121 -9.73 -5.07 13.70
N GLU A 122 -9.53 -4.19 14.67
CA GLU A 122 -8.97 -4.57 15.98
C GLU A 122 -9.87 -5.55 16.74
N GLU A 123 -11.19 -5.33 16.74
CA GLU A 123 -12.18 -6.27 17.31
C GLU A 123 -12.19 -7.63 16.59
N MET A 124 -11.72 -7.69 15.32
CA MET A 124 -11.54 -8.92 14.55
C MET A 124 -10.16 -9.57 14.74
N ASP A 125 -9.38 -9.14 15.73
CA ASP A 125 -8.01 -9.57 16.03
C ASP A 125 -7.04 -9.39 14.85
N VAL A 126 -7.14 -8.26 14.12
CA VAL A 126 -6.19 -7.92 13.06
C VAL A 126 -4.93 -7.31 13.66
N ASP A 127 -3.77 -7.92 13.36
CA ASP A 127 -2.46 -7.47 13.82
C ASP A 127 -1.93 -6.29 12.99
N VAL A 128 -2.15 -6.33 11.67
CA VAL A 128 -1.61 -5.35 10.71
C VAL A 128 -2.68 -4.92 9.71
N VAL A 129 -2.82 -3.62 9.48
CA VAL A 129 -3.61 -3.07 8.37
C VAL A 129 -2.70 -2.35 7.37
N VAL A 130 -2.85 -2.68 6.09
CA VAL A 130 -2.13 -2.07 4.98
C VAL A 130 -3.13 -1.31 4.11
N PHE A 131 -2.95 0.01 3.97
CA PHE A 131 -3.73 0.84 3.07
C PHE A 131 -3.01 1.00 1.73
N ASP A 132 -3.59 0.46 0.66
CA ASP A 132 -3.15 0.74 -0.71
C ASP A 132 -3.86 2.00 -1.22
N THR A 133 -3.12 3.08 -1.43
CA THR A 133 -3.75 4.41 -1.62
C THR A 133 -3.73 4.88 -3.07
N SER A 134 -4.62 5.83 -3.43
CA SER A 134 -4.46 6.63 -4.66
C SER A 134 -3.14 7.42 -4.63
N PRO A 135 -2.55 7.75 -5.80
CA PRO A 135 -1.41 8.68 -5.82
C PRO A 135 -1.84 10.13 -5.49
N GLY A 136 -0.90 10.94 -5.03
CA GLY A 136 -1.07 12.39 -4.91
C GLY A 136 -1.63 12.84 -3.56
N ILE A 137 -2.64 13.71 -3.56
CA ILE A 137 -3.17 14.35 -2.33
C ILE A 137 -4.68 14.16 -2.17
N HIS A 138 -5.22 13.08 -2.73
CA HIS A 138 -6.64 12.79 -2.61
C HIS A 138 -7.03 12.53 -1.15
N TYR A 139 -8.30 12.81 -0.83
CA TYR A 139 -8.79 12.65 0.55
C TYR A 139 -8.54 11.23 1.08
N SER A 140 -8.68 10.19 0.23
CA SER A 140 -8.47 8.80 0.64
C SER A 140 -7.02 8.53 1.01
N SER A 141 -6.08 9.04 0.22
CA SER A 141 -4.64 8.94 0.48
C SER A 141 -4.24 9.72 1.72
N VAL A 142 -4.75 10.95 1.89
CA VAL A 142 -4.49 11.78 3.08
C VAL A 142 -5.06 11.11 4.33
N ASN A 143 -6.30 10.63 4.28
CA ASN A 143 -6.93 9.92 5.40
C ASN A 143 -6.17 8.65 5.76
N ALA A 144 -5.70 7.88 4.76
CA ALA A 144 -4.84 6.72 4.96
C ALA A 144 -3.53 7.08 5.66
N VAL A 145 -2.83 8.11 5.19
CA VAL A 145 -1.57 8.58 5.79
C VAL A 145 -1.77 9.05 7.23
N VAL A 146 -2.80 9.86 7.48
CA VAL A 146 -3.11 10.38 8.83
C VAL A 146 -3.49 9.25 9.80
N SER A 147 -4.14 8.20 9.29
CA SER A 147 -4.58 7.06 10.11
C SER A 147 -3.54 5.95 10.26
N SER A 148 -2.35 6.08 9.68
CA SER A 148 -1.34 5.00 9.64
C SER A 148 -0.11 5.32 10.47
N ASP A 149 0.25 4.45 11.42
CA ASP A 149 1.44 4.58 12.27
C ASP A 149 2.72 4.79 11.47
N ILE A 150 2.82 4.11 10.32
CA ILE A 150 3.93 4.23 9.37
C ILE A 150 3.40 4.51 7.97
N SER A 151 4.06 5.43 7.26
CA SER A 151 3.81 5.67 5.84
C SER A 151 5.01 5.27 4.99
N LEU A 152 4.79 4.37 4.03
CA LEU A 152 5.75 4.02 2.99
C LEU A 152 5.52 4.95 1.79
N LEU A 153 6.44 5.88 1.58
CA LEU A 153 6.42 6.76 0.41
C LEU A 153 7.22 6.12 -0.73
N ILE A 154 6.50 5.59 -1.71
CA ILE A 154 7.03 4.93 -2.89
C ILE A 154 7.35 5.97 -3.95
N SER A 155 8.59 5.98 -4.43
CA SER A 155 9.05 6.81 -5.55
C SER A 155 9.88 5.97 -6.51
N THR A 156 10.06 6.44 -7.73
CA THR A 156 10.96 5.87 -8.73
C THR A 156 12.17 6.78 -8.91
N MET A 157 13.13 6.37 -9.74
CA MET A 157 14.28 7.22 -10.10
C MET A 157 13.94 8.31 -11.13
N ASP A 158 12.68 8.42 -11.55
CA ASP A 158 12.23 9.48 -12.45
C ASP A 158 12.23 10.84 -11.75
N VAL A 159 12.83 11.85 -12.40
CA VAL A 159 13.00 13.19 -11.81
C VAL A 159 11.66 13.81 -11.43
N VAL A 160 10.61 13.58 -12.22
CA VAL A 160 9.30 14.16 -11.96
C VAL A 160 8.59 13.48 -10.79
N ASP A 161 8.79 12.18 -10.60
CA ASP A 161 8.30 11.46 -9.43
C ASP A 161 9.07 11.79 -8.15
N LEU A 162 10.40 11.97 -8.22
CA LEU A 162 11.23 12.42 -7.10
C LEU A 162 10.78 13.80 -6.59
N GLU A 163 10.58 14.75 -7.52
CA GLU A 163 10.10 16.09 -7.19
C GLU A 163 8.66 16.06 -6.63
N GLY A 164 7.79 15.22 -7.20
CA GLY A 164 6.45 14.99 -6.66
C GLY A 164 6.48 14.45 -5.23
N ALA A 165 7.35 13.47 -4.94
CA ALA A 165 7.50 12.91 -3.60
C ALA A 165 8.01 13.97 -2.59
N ARG A 166 8.93 14.85 -3.01
CA ARG A 166 9.40 15.97 -2.18
C ARG A 166 8.28 16.96 -1.84
N ARG A 167 7.38 17.23 -2.78
CA ARG A 167 6.19 18.07 -2.52
C ARG A 167 5.24 17.40 -1.52
N LEU A 168 4.97 16.10 -1.67
CA LEU A 168 4.16 15.35 -0.70
C LEU A 168 4.76 15.40 0.72
N ILE A 169 6.09 15.27 0.82
CA ILE A 169 6.82 15.41 2.10
C ILE A 169 6.48 16.72 2.77
N ARG A 170 6.66 17.84 2.06
CA ARG A 170 6.41 19.17 2.60
C ARG A 170 4.93 19.40 2.91
N ASP A 171 4.03 19.00 2.00
CA ASP A 171 2.64 19.44 2.03
C ASP A 171 1.74 18.54 2.88
N ILE A 172 2.11 17.27 3.08
CA ILE A 172 1.35 16.29 3.89
C ILE A 172 2.17 15.84 5.08
N TYR A 173 3.30 15.19 4.84
CA TYR A 173 3.95 14.42 5.89
C TYR A 173 4.55 15.30 6.99
N ASP A 174 5.08 16.46 6.62
CA ASP A 174 5.59 17.46 7.55
C ASP A 174 4.46 18.12 8.35
N ALA A 175 3.34 18.42 7.68
CA ALA A 175 2.17 19.04 8.30
C ALA A 175 1.49 18.13 9.34
N PHE A 176 1.56 16.81 9.15
CA PHE A 176 0.95 15.81 10.05
C PHE A 176 1.96 15.07 10.92
N GLU A 177 3.24 15.46 10.91
CA GLU A 177 4.33 14.85 11.69
C GLU A 177 4.35 13.31 11.62
N ARG A 178 4.12 12.73 10.44
CA ARG A 178 4.04 11.27 10.27
C ARG A 178 5.42 10.62 10.22
N ARG A 179 5.50 9.37 10.68
CA ARG A 179 6.68 8.51 10.46
C ARG A 179 6.69 8.02 9.01
N VAL A 180 7.61 8.54 8.21
CA VAL A 180 7.71 8.22 6.79
C VAL A 180 9.01 7.48 6.49
N TYR A 181 8.90 6.48 5.63
CA TYR A 181 10.03 5.74 5.09
C TYR A 181 9.96 5.74 3.57
N ILE A 182 11.08 6.08 2.93
CA ILE A 182 11.17 6.12 1.48
C ILE A 182 11.47 4.73 0.95
N ILE A 183 10.76 4.31 -0.10
CA ILE A 183 11.12 3.16 -0.92
C ILE A 183 11.31 3.64 -2.34
N VAL A 184 12.50 3.42 -2.89
CA VAL A 184 12.77 3.68 -4.31
C VAL A 184 12.51 2.40 -5.09
N ASN A 185 11.39 2.33 -5.81
CA ASN A 185 11.03 1.19 -6.64
C ASN A 185 11.47 1.40 -8.10
N LYS A 186 11.57 0.29 -8.85
CA LYS A 186 11.97 0.29 -10.27
C LYS A 186 13.33 0.97 -10.51
N ALA A 187 14.25 0.83 -9.56
CA ALA A 187 15.61 1.33 -9.73
C ALA A 187 16.30 0.62 -10.90
N ILE A 188 17.16 1.35 -11.62
CA ILE A 188 17.83 0.84 -12.82
C ILE A 188 18.84 -0.24 -12.40
N PRO A 189 18.71 -1.50 -12.87
CA PRO A 189 19.53 -2.61 -12.37
C PRO A 189 21.04 -2.39 -12.46
N TYR A 190 21.53 -1.76 -13.54
CA TYR A 190 22.96 -1.48 -13.70
C TYR A 190 23.53 -0.56 -12.60
N GLN A 191 22.74 0.39 -12.07
CA GLN A 191 23.16 1.24 -10.94
C GLN A 191 23.35 0.43 -9.65
N LEU A 192 22.78 -0.77 -9.58
CA LEU A 192 22.80 -1.66 -8.42
C LEU A 192 23.72 -2.87 -8.62
N ALA A 193 24.43 -2.95 -9.76
CA ALA A 193 25.25 -4.10 -10.13
C ALA A 193 26.53 -4.22 -9.28
N THR A 194 27.11 -3.09 -8.85
CA THR A 194 28.30 -3.04 -8.01
C THR A 194 27.98 -2.57 -6.61
N ARG A 195 28.82 -2.95 -5.63
CA ARG A 195 28.68 -2.45 -4.26
C ARG A 195 28.80 -0.93 -4.21
N GLU A 196 29.78 -0.37 -4.91
CA GLU A 196 30.01 1.08 -4.98
C GLU A 196 28.81 1.83 -5.57
N GLY A 197 28.24 1.34 -6.67
CA GLY A 197 27.05 1.96 -7.28
C GLY A 197 25.83 1.94 -6.36
N ARG A 198 25.63 0.85 -5.60
CA ARG A 198 24.58 0.78 -4.57
C ARG A 198 24.80 1.82 -3.47
N GLU A 199 26.02 1.92 -2.95
CA GLU A 199 26.35 2.88 -1.89
C GLU A 199 26.21 4.33 -2.37
N GLU A 200 26.63 4.63 -3.61
CA GLU A 200 26.44 5.94 -4.23
C GLU A 200 24.96 6.29 -4.38
N LEU A 201 24.15 5.35 -4.86
CA LEU A 201 22.71 5.57 -5.01
C LEU A 201 22.04 5.82 -3.66
N VAL A 202 22.38 5.05 -2.63
CA VAL A 202 21.89 5.26 -1.26
C VAL A 202 22.28 6.65 -0.76
N ARG A 203 23.54 7.08 -0.95
CA ARG A 203 24.00 8.43 -0.58
C ARG A 203 23.27 9.53 -1.35
N ARG A 204 22.96 9.32 -2.63
CA ARG A 204 22.22 10.30 -3.45
C ARG A 204 20.79 10.45 -2.96
N ILE A 205 20.09 9.34 -2.74
CA ILE A 205 18.69 9.35 -2.29
C ILE A 205 18.57 9.88 -0.86
N SER A 206 19.48 9.50 0.04
CA SER A 206 19.48 9.98 1.43
C SER A 206 19.81 11.47 1.56
N ARG A 207 20.51 12.06 0.58
CA ARG A 207 20.69 13.53 0.50
C ARG A 207 19.47 14.22 -0.10
N TYR A 208 18.75 13.54 -0.97
CA TYR A 208 17.61 14.11 -1.69
C TYR A 208 16.36 14.19 -0.80
N PHE A 209 16.10 13.13 -0.03
CA PHE A 209 14.99 13.08 0.92
C PHE A 209 15.49 13.25 2.35
N LYS A 210 14.74 14.01 3.15
CA LYS A 210 15.02 14.16 4.59
C LYS A 210 14.58 12.96 5.43
N TYR A 211 13.72 12.10 4.90
CA TYR A 211 13.21 10.91 5.58
C TYR A 211 14.08 9.68 5.29
N PRO A 212 14.15 8.70 6.21
CA PRO A 212 14.99 7.52 6.04
C PRO A 212 14.64 6.70 4.80
N LEU A 213 15.66 6.26 4.06
CA LEU A 213 15.54 5.31 2.97
C LEU A 213 15.43 3.88 3.53
N LEU A 214 14.28 3.24 3.35
CA LEU A 214 14.03 1.89 3.84
C LEU A 214 14.55 0.83 2.88
N ALA A 215 14.35 1.01 1.57
CA ALA A 215 14.78 0.06 0.56
C ALA A 215 14.91 0.70 -0.83
N ILE A 216 15.73 0.07 -1.67
CA ILE A 216 15.80 0.31 -3.11
C ILE A 216 15.51 -1.02 -3.80
N ILE A 217 14.47 -1.05 -4.63
CA ILE A 217 13.99 -2.25 -5.32
C ILE A 217 14.32 -2.10 -6.82
N PRO A 218 15.14 -2.99 -7.41
CA PRO A 218 15.40 -3.00 -8.84
C PRO A 218 14.13 -3.22 -9.68
N CYS A 219 14.16 -2.79 -10.93
CA CYS A 219 13.11 -3.16 -11.88
C CYS A 219 13.25 -4.63 -12.32
N TYR A 220 12.16 -5.39 -12.24
CA TYR A 220 12.09 -6.79 -12.63
C TYR A 220 10.90 -6.99 -13.59
N CYS A 221 11.18 -7.43 -14.82
CA CYS A 221 10.15 -7.61 -15.85
C CYS A 221 9.26 -8.83 -15.59
N ASP A 222 9.79 -9.86 -14.94
CA ASP A 222 9.09 -11.10 -14.61
C ASP A 222 8.00 -10.92 -13.55
N LEU A 223 8.04 -9.84 -12.76
CA LEU A 223 6.91 -9.41 -11.91
C LEU A 223 5.61 -9.17 -12.70
N LEU A 224 5.71 -8.94 -14.02
CA LEU A 224 4.55 -8.70 -14.89
C LEU A 224 3.94 -9.98 -15.45
N LEU A 225 4.56 -11.15 -15.25
CA LEU A 225 4.08 -12.41 -15.83
C LEU A 225 2.69 -12.77 -15.26
N LYS A 226 1.84 -13.34 -16.12
CA LYS A 226 0.40 -13.55 -15.84
C LYS A 226 0.12 -14.49 -14.65
N GLY A 227 1.04 -15.40 -14.32
CA GLY A 227 0.89 -16.36 -13.21
C GLY A 227 0.94 -15.69 -11.84
N SER A 228 1.81 -14.69 -11.68
CA SER A 228 2.15 -14.00 -10.43
C SER A 228 1.09 -13.05 -9.86
N ARG A 229 -0.16 -13.15 -10.35
CA ARG A 229 -1.30 -12.36 -9.89
C ARG A 229 -2.36 -13.18 -9.17
N ARG A 230 -2.34 -14.52 -9.27
CA ARG A 230 -3.27 -15.40 -8.53
C ARG A 230 -2.80 -15.62 -7.10
N ARG A 231 -1.51 -15.92 -6.92
CA ARG A 231 -0.86 -15.98 -5.61
C ARG A 231 0.16 -14.84 -5.53
N PRO A 232 0.43 -14.26 -4.35
CA PRO A 232 1.42 -13.20 -4.21
C PRO A 232 2.79 -13.66 -4.71
N PHE A 233 3.47 -12.83 -5.50
CA PHE A 233 4.78 -13.16 -6.10
C PHE A 233 5.80 -13.61 -5.05
N VAL A 234 5.80 -12.98 -3.87
CA VAL A 234 6.70 -13.32 -2.75
C VAL A 234 6.47 -14.70 -2.14
N LEU A 235 5.27 -15.27 -2.32
CA LEU A 235 4.97 -16.64 -1.90
C LEU A 235 5.32 -17.65 -3.00
N GLU A 236 5.08 -17.30 -4.26
CA GLU A 236 5.41 -18.15 -5.42
C GLU A 236 6.93 -18.26 -5.67
N ARG A 237 7.65 -17.14 -5.54
CA ARG A 237 9.07 -17.01 -5.90
C ARG A 237 9.89 -16.57 -4.69
N ARG A 238 9.96 -17.42 -3.67
CA ARG A 238 10.59 -17.11 -2.37
C ARG A 238 12.06 -16.65 -2.51
N ASP A 239 12.82 -17.27 -3.39
CA ASP A 239 14.25 -16.98 -3.59
C ASP A 239 14.55 -15.80 -4.51
N HIS A 240 13.53 -15.27 -5.19
CA HIS A 240 13.70 -14.16 -6.11
C HIS A 240 14.19 -12.91 -5.35
N PRO A 241 15.13 -12.13 -5.91
CA PRO A 241 15.67 -10.93 -5.26
C PRO A 241 14.61 -9.94 -4.76
N PHE A 242 13.56 -9.69 -5.53
CA PHE A 242 12.40 -8.89 -5.09
C PHE A 242 11.79 -9.41 -3.78
N SER A 243 11.57 -10.73 -3.69
CA SER A 243 10.96 -11.38 -2.52
C SER A 243 11.85 -11.28 -1.29
N LYS A 244 13.16 -11.40 -1.46
CA LYS A 244 14.13 -11.19 -0.38
C LYS A 244 14.08 -9.75 0.15
N VAL A 245 14.06 -8.76 -0.74
CA VAL A 245 13.95 -7.34 -0.35
C VAL A 245 12.62 -7.05 0.33
N MET A 246 11.50 -7.60 -0.17
CA MET A 246 10.19 -7.42 0.47
C MET A 246 10.11 -8.02 1.87
N ARG A 247 10.75 -9.19 2.11
CA ARG A 247 10.85 -9.77 3.46
C ARG A 247 11.75 -8.94 4.37
N GLU A 248 12.84 -8.37 3.86
CA GLU A 248 13.67 -7.43 4.63
C GLU A 248 12.87 -6.17 5.01
N ILE A 249 12.07 -5.62 4.08
CA ILE A 249 11.18 -4.49 4.35
C ILE A 249 10.20 -4.85 5.47
N ALA A 250 9.50 -5.99 5.37
CA ALA A 250 8.57 -6.45 6.40
C ALA A 250 9.25 -6.56 7.78
N ARG A 251 10.39 -7.25 7.87
CA ARG A 251 11.15 -7.41 9.12
C ARG A 251 11.59 -6.07 9.71
N ARG A 252 12.09 -5.15 8.88
CA ARG A 252 12.48 -3.80 9.35
C ARG A 252 11.27 -3.05 9.91
N LEU A 253 10.11 -3.17 9.27
CA LEU A 253 8.87 -2.52 9.72
C LEU A 253 8.33 -3.11 11.01
N GLU A 254 8.65 -4.36 11.37
CA GLU A 254 8.29 -4.91 12.68
C GLU A 254 8.98 -4.19 13.83
N GLY A 255 10.27 -3.86 13.66
CA GLY A 255 11.10 -3.18 14.66
C GLY A 255 10.88 -1.66 14.78
N LEU A 256 9.95 -1.10 14.01
CA LEU A 256 9.61 0.34 13.97
C LEU A 256 8.25 0.63 14.60
#